data_AF-A0A072LMB9-F1
#
_entry.id   AF-A0A072LMB9-F1
#
_cell.length_a   1.000
_cell.length_b   1.000
_cell.length_c   1.000
_cell.angle_alpha   90.00
_cell.angle_beta   90.00
_cell.angle_gamma   90.00
#
_symmetry.space_group_name_H-M   'P 1'
#
loop_
_entity.id
_entity.type
_entity.pdbx_description
1 polymer ?
#
loop_
_entity_poly.entity_id
_entity_poly.type
_entity_poly.pdbx_seq_one_letter_code
_entity_poly.pdbx_strand_id
1 'polypeptide(L)'
;MAGSSVIVMGVCASGKSTIGEHLAKKLGRKFIDGDDLHPRANIQKMASGQPLNDDDRKPWLERIRDAAYSLESKNEHGIIVCSALKKIYRDQIREGNDNVTFLFLDGDMELILNRMRMRKGHFMKENMVKSQFETLERPDNEPQTLIVSIDGDISDVVERSAAELIKMQAIEVA
;
A
#
# COMPACT_ATOMS: atom_id res chain seq x y z
N MET A 1 -15.96 18.43 -2.37
CA MET A 1 -15.43 17.20 -2.98
C MET A 1 -15.57 16.11 -1.94
N ALA A 2 -16.03 14.92 -2.34
CA ALA A 2 -16.02 13.76 -1.44
C ALA A 2 -14.58 13.46 -1.01
N GLY A 3 -14.40 12.92 0.19
CA GLY A 3 -13.08 12.51 0.65
C GLY A 3 -12.56 11.35 -0.18
N SER A 4 -11.25 11.08 -0.14
CA SER A 4 -10.67 9.97 -0.92
C SER A 4 -9.45 9.36 -0.25
N SER A 5 -9.20 8.10 -0.56
CA SER A 5 -8.08 7.33 0.00
C SER A 5 -7.22 6.74 -1.11
N VAL A 6 -5.89 6.89 -0.98
CA VAL A 6 -4.93 6.18 -1.82
C VAL A 6 -4.27 5.10 -0.99
N ILE A 7 -4.43 3.84 -1.38
CA ILE A 7 -3.76 2.70 -0.77
C ILE A 7 -2.42 2.48 -1.48
N VAL A 8 -1.31 2.80 -0.80
CA VAL A 8 0.04 2.53 -1.32
C VAL A 8 0.37 1.07 -1.02
N MET A 9 0.41 0.26 -2.09
CA MET A 9 0.55 -1.19 -2.00
C MET A 9 1.81 -1.71 -2.69
N GLY A 10 2.13 -2.98 -2.41
CA GLY A 10 3.30 -3.67 -2.93
C GLY A 10 4.00 -4.55 -1.89
N VAL A 11 4.95 -5.34 -2.36
CA VAL A 11 5.70 -6.29 -1.53
C VAL A 11 6.52 -5.59 -0.44
N CYS A 12 6.98 -6.36 0.56
CA CYS A 12 7.90 -5.84 1.55
C CYS A 12 9.18 -5.25 0.90
N ALA A 13 9.77 -4.23 1.53
CA ALA A 13 10.92 -3.47 1.01
C ALA A 13 10.72 -2.69 -0.31
N SER A 14 9.50 -2.61 -0.86
CA SER A 14 9.21 -1.74 -2.02
C SER A 14 9.22 -0.23 -1.70
N GLY A 15 9.29 0.14 -0.41
CA GLY A 15 9.36 1.54 0.02
C GLY A 15 8.03 2.17 0.43
N LYS A 16 6.94 1.39 0.53
CA LYS A 16 5.58 1.89 0.82
C LYS A 16 5.48 2.96 1.92
N SER A 17 6.00 2.72 3.13
CA SER A 17 5.90 3.70 4.22
C SER A 17 6.61 5.00 3.89
N THR A 18 7.85 4.94 3.38
CA THR A 18 8.61 6.12 2.99
C THR A 18 7.94 6.89 1.86
N ILE A 19 7.54 6.20 0.79
CA ILE A 19 6.86 6.82 -0.36
C ILE A 19 5.51 7.40 0.06
N GLY A 20 4.73 6.66 0.84
CA GLY A 20 3.41 7.09 1.31
C GLY A 20 3.47 8.33 2.18
N GLU A 21 4.44 8.41 3.10
CA GLU A 21 4.65 9.58 3.95
C GLU A 21 5.04 10.82 3.12
N HIS A 22 6.00 10.66 2.20
CA HIS A 22 6.45 11.77 1.35
C HIS A 22 5.35 12.23 0.40
N LEU A 23 4.58 11.29 -0.15
CA LEU A 23 3.45 11.56 -1.02
C LEU A 23 2.32 12.28 -0.26
N ALA A 24 2.01 11.85 0.96
CA ALA A 24 1.03 12.51 1.82
C ALA A 24 1.43 13.96 2.10
N LYS A 25 2.69 14.19 2.49
CA LYS A 25 3.24 15.54 2.71
C LYS A 25 3.18 16.40 1.45
N LYS A 26 3.59 15.86 0.30
CA LYS A 26 3.60 16.57 -0.99
C LYS A 26 2.20 16.98 -1.45
N LEU A 27 1.20 16.11 -1.26
CA LEU A 27 -0.18 16.34 -1.68
C LEU A 27 -1.05 17.01 -0.61
N GLY A 28 -0.51 17.32 0.58
CA GLY A 28 -1.27 17.89 1.69
C GLY A 28 -2.37 16.95 2.23
N ARG A 29 -2.10 15.64 2.24
CA ARG A 29 -3.05 14.59 2.67
C ARG A 29 -2.65 13.99 4.01
N LYS A 30 -3.61 13.35 4.69
CA LYS A 30 -3.32 12.56 5.89
C LYS A 30 -2.47 11.34 5.53
N PHE A 31 -1.64 10.89 6.46
CA PHE A 31 -0.87 9.65 6.33
C PHE A 31 -1.32 8.67 7.42
N ILE A 32 -1.53 7.41 7.03
CA ILE A 32 -1.86 6.30 7.92
C ILE A 32 -0.95 5.13 7.55
N ASP A 33 -0.10 4.68 8.47
CA ASP A 33 0.61 3.42 8.29
C ASP A 33 -0.33 2.26 8.67
N GLY A 34 -0.70 1.43 7.70
CA GLY A 34 -1.64 0.35 7.93
C GLY A 34 -1.08 -0.76 8.82
N ASP A 35 0.25 -0.85 8.99
CA ASP A 35 0.84 -1.83 9.91
C ASP A 35 0.45 -1.53 11.37
N ASP A 36 0.19 -0.25 11.72
CA ASP A 36 -0.29 0.17 13.05
C ASP A 36 -1.73 -0.29 13.34
N LEU A 37 -2.47 -0.66 12.29
CA LEU A 37 -3.86 -1.10 12.41
C LEU A 37 -3.98 -2.61 12.64
N HIS A 38 -2.87 -3.36 12.67
CA HIS A 38 -2.91 -4.78 12.95
C HIS A 38 -3.52 -5.10 14.34
N PRO A 39 -4.39 -6.12 14.43
CA PRO A 39 -4.76 -6.69 15.72
C PRO A 39 -3.53 -7.19 16.48
N ARG A 40 -3.57 -7.12 17.81
CA ARG A 40 -2.48 -7.61 18.67
C ARG A 40 -2.07 -9.06 18.36
N ALA A 41 -3.03 -9.92 18.00
CA ALA A 41 -2.78 -11.30 17.61
C ALA A 41 -1.85 -11.39 16.39
N ASN A 42 -2.03 -10.54 15.38
CA ASN A 42 -1.19 -10.53 14.18
C ASN A 42 0.24 -10.08 14.52
N ILE A 43 0.37 -9.02 15.33
CA ILE A 43 1.67 -8.52 15.77
C ILE A 43 2.42 -9.62 16.51
N GLN A 44 1.75 -10.35 17.42
CA GLN A 44 2.36 -11.46 18.17
C GLN A 44 2.77 -12.62 17.24
N LYS A 45 1.91 -13.01 16.28
CA LYS A 45 2.20 -14.07 15.32
C LYS A 45 3.41 -13.72 14.44
N MET A 46 3.46 -12.51 13.89
CA MET A 46 4.61 -12.03 13.12
C MET A 46 5.89 -11.92 13.97
N ALA A 47 5.78 -11.43 15.22
CA ALA A 47 6.91 -11.37 16.14
C ALA A 47 7.49 -12.76 16.47
N SER A 48 6.66 -13.81 16.44
CA SER A 48 7.09 -15.21 16.57
C SER A 48 7.71 -15.80 15.29
N GLY A 49 7.82 -15.01 14.22
CA GLY A 49 8.34 -15.44 12.92
C GLY A 49 7.37 -16.26 12.07
N GLN A 50 6.10 -16.35 12.49
CA GLN A 50 5.05 -17.05 11.73
C GLN A 50 4.37 -16.10 10.74
N PRO A 51 4.22 -16.48 9.47
CA PRO A 51 3.50 -15.66 8.50
C PRO A 51 1.99 -15.62 8.83
N LEU A 52 1.36 -14.49 8.51
CA LEU A 52 -0.10 -14.38 8.57
C LEU A 52 -0.74 -15.18 7.42
N ASN A 53 -1.91 -15.74 7.68
CA ASN A 53 -2.82 -16.32 6.67
C ASN A 53 -3.96 -15.34 6.35
N ASP A 54 -4.94 -15.79 5.57
CA ASP A 54 -6.04 -14.94 5.09
C ASP A 54 -7.00 -14.57 6.25
N ASP A 55 -7.27 -15.52 7.16
CA ASP A 55 -8.12 -15.30 8.34
C ASP A 55 -7.49 -14.28 9.31
N ASP A 56 -6.18 -14.33 9.51
CA ASP A 56 -5.47 -13.35 10.33
C ASP A 56 -5.57 -11.94 9.70
N ARG A 57 -5.51 -11.85 8.36
CA ARG A 57 -5.52 -10.57 7.65
C ARG A 57 -6.91 -9.96 7.58
N LYS A 58 -7.97 -10.76 7.52
CA LYS A 58 -9.35 -10.28 7.40
C LYS A 58 -9.70 -9.13 8.38
N PRO A 59 -9.54 -9.25 9.71
CA PRO A 59 -9.86 -8.17 10.65
C PRO A 59 -8.93 -6.95 10.54
N TRP A 60 -7.71 -7.14 10.04
CA TRP A 60 -6.81 -6.03 9.75
C TRP A 60 -7.29 -5.24 8.51
N LEU A 61 -7.67 -5.94 7.45
CA LEU A 61 -8.20 -5.33 6.23
C LEU A 61 -9.54 -4.63 6.47
N GLU A 62 -10.38 -5.14 7.37
CA GLU A 62 -11.58 -4.42 7.85
C GLU A 62 -11.22 -3.05 8.44
N ARG A 63 -10.17 -2.96 9.27
CA ARG A 63 -9.71 -1.68 9.83
C ARG A 63 -9.15 -0.73 8.77
N ILE A 64 -8.50 -1.25 7.74
CA ILE A 64 -8.02 -0.45 6.60
C ILE A 64 -9.22 0.11 5.82
N ARG A 65 -10.21 -0.73 5.53
CA ARG A 65 -11.49 -0.34 4.89
C ARG A 65 -12.20 0.74 5.69
N ASP A 66 -12.32 0.56 7.01
CA ASP A 66 -13.03 1.49 7.89
C ASP A 66 -12.26 2.83 8.03
N ALA A 67 -10.93 2.80 7.98
CA ALA A 67 -10.11 4.01 7.93
C ALA A 67 -10.33 4.80 6.63
N ALA A 68 -10.39 4.10 5.48
CA ALA A 68 -10.72 4.72 4.20
C ALA A 68 -12.14 5.32 4.22
N TYR A 69 -13.12 4.59 4.75
CA TYR A 69 -14.49 5.07 4.91
C TYR A 69 -14.57 6.31 5.79
N SER A 70 -13.81 6.34 6.89
CA SER A 70 -13.78 7.52 7.76
C SER A 70 -13.19 8.75 7.07
N LEU A 71 -12.22 8.61 6.17
CA LEU A 71 -11.68 9.73 5.40
C LEU A 71 -12.72 10.24 4.41
N GLU A 72 -13.32 9.32 3.66
CA GLU A 72 -14.35 9.62 2.67
C GLU A 72 -15.56 10.35 3.27
N SER A 73 -16.14 9.80 4.33
CA SER A 73 -17.30 10.38 5.04
C SER A 73 -17.04 11.75 5.69
N LYS A 74 -15.77 12.07 5.99
CA LYS A 74 -15.37 13.37 6.56
C LYS A 74 -14.93 14.39 5.51
N ASN A 75 -15.01 14.06 4.22
CA ASN A 75 -14.46 14.85 3.13
C ASN A 75 -12.95 15.13 3.30
N GLU A 76 -12.22 14.15 3.82
CA GLU A 76 -10.77 14.21 4.02
C GLU A 76 -10.06 13.34 2.99
N HIS A 77 -8.82 13.71 2.66
CA HIS A 77 -7.99 12.96 1.73
C HIS A 77 -6.82 12.31 2.47
N GLY A 78 -6.57 11.04 2.22
CA GLY A 78 -5.52 10.28 2.91
C GLY A 78 -4.72 9.34 2.02
N ILE A 79 -3.51 9.05 2.47
CA ILE A 79 -2.62 8.01 1.98
C ILE A 79 -2.54 6.93 3.06
N ILE A 80 -2.89 5.70 2.72
CA ILE A 80 -2.85 4.55 3.64
C ILE A 80 -1.86 3.54 3.09
N VAL A 81 -0.92 3.08 3.90
CA VAL A 81 0.03 2.04 3.49
C VAL A 81 -0.56 0.67 3.82
N CYS A 82 -0.63 -0.23 2.85
CA CYS A 82 -1.12 -1.59 3.06
C CYS A 82 -0.53 -2.52 2.01
N SER A 83 -0.05 -3.71 2.38
CA SER A 83 0.53 -4.64 1.41
C SER A 83 -0.46 -5.07 0.31
N ALA A 84 -1.72 -5.32 0.67
CA ALA A 84 -2.86 -5.59 -0.25
C ALA A 84 -2.54 -6.53 -1.43
N LEU A 85 -1.78 -7.60 -1.17
CA LEU A 85 -1.14 -8.42 -2.21
C LEU A 85 -2.11 -9.26 -3.06
N LYS A 86 -3.22 -9.72 -2.47
CA LYS A 86 -4.25 -10.51 -3.18
C LYS A 86 -5.42 -9.62 -3.61
N LYS A 87 -6.07 -9.98 -4.72
CA LYS A 87 -7.28 -9.30 -5.20
C LYS A 87 -8.38 -9.29 -4.14
N ILE A 88 -8.57 -10.41 -3.44
CA ILE A 88 -9.60 -10.51 -2.39
C ILE A 88 -9.38 -9.48 -1.26
N TYR A 89 -8.12 -9.11 -0.98
CA TYR A 89 -7.82 -8.10 0.04
C TYR A 89 -8.16 -6.70 -0.46
N ARG A 90 -7.88 -6.43 -1.74
CA ARG A 90 -8.20 -5.15 -2.37
C ARG A 90 -9.71 -4.98 -2.49
N ASP A 91 -10.43 -6.02 -2.89
CA ASP A 91 -11.90 -6.02 -2.95
C ASP A 91 -12.52 -5.76 -1.57
N GLN A 92 -11.99 -6.38 -0.51
CA GLN A 92 -12.43 -6.13 0.87
C GLN A 92 -12.23 -4.66 1.29
N ILE A 93 -11.15 -4.01 0.87
CA ILE A 93 -10.92 -2.59 1.14
C ILE A 93 -11.85 -1.69 0.31
N ARG A 94 -12.18 -2.08 -0.93
CA ARG A 94 -13.13 -1.35 -1.79
C ARG A 94 -14.57 -1.45 -1.31
N GLU A 95 -14.93 -2.54 -0.62
CA GLU A 95 -16.30 -2.75 -0.15
C GLU A 95 -16.80 -1.56 0.68
N GLY A 96 -17.85 -0.88 0.20
CA GLY A 96 -18.46 0.26 0.88
C GLY A 96 -17.69 1.58 0.79
N ASN A 97 -16.61 1.65 -0.01
CA ASN A 97 -15.85 2.87 -0.29
C ASN A 97 -15.90 3.17 -1.79
N ASP A 98 -16.36 4.37 -2.17
CA ASP A 98 -16.51 4.74 -3.58
C ASP A 98 -15.24 5.43 -4.12
N ASN A 99 -14.41 5.98 -3.23
CA ASN A 99 -13.26 6.82 -3.58
C ASN A 99 -11.92 6.24 -3.09
N VAL A 100 -11.66 4.96 -3.39
CA VAL A 100 -10.40 4.26 -3.07
C VAL A 100 -9.58 3.98 -4.32
N THR A 101 -8.38 4.55 -4.39
CA THR A 101 -7.39 4.27 -5.44
C THR A 101 -6.25 3.40 -4.90
N PHE A 102 -5.85 2.36 -5.63
CA PHE A 102 -4.63 1.61 -5.33
C PHE A 102 -3.45 2.17 -6.10
N LEU A 103 -2.37 2.50 -5.41
CA LEU A 103 -1.09 2.84 -6.00
C LEU A 103 -0.14 1.67 -5.78
N PHE A 104 0.04 0.83 -6.80
CA PHE A 104 0.93 -0.31 -6.76
C PHE A 104 2.37 0.11 -7.08
N LEU A 105 3.22 0.04 -6.05
CA LEU A 105 4.66 0.22 -6.17
C LEU A 105 5.28 -1.06 -6.71
N ASP A 106 5.51 -1.07 -8.02
CA ASP A 106 5.95 -2.22 -8.79
C ASP A 106 7.46 -2.23 -8.97
N GLY A 107 8.08 -3.36 -8.66
CA GLY A 107 9.50 -3.59 -8.85
C GLY A 107 9.77 -5.08 -8.86
N ASP A 108 10.71 -5.50 -9.69
CA ASP A 108 11.06 -6.91 -9.77
C ASP A 108 11.74 -7.41 -8.48
N MET A 109 11.80 -8.72 -8.34
CA MET A 109 12.38 -9.38 -7.17
C MET A 109 13.87 -9.02 -7.00
N GLU A 110 14.60 -8.84 -8.09
CA GLU A 110 16.03 -8.54 -8.05
C GLU A 110 16.29 -7.16 -7.44
N LEU A 111 15.56 -6.14 -7.88
CA LEU A 111 15.62 -4.78 -7.34
C LEU A 111 15.24 -4.74 -5.87
N ILE A 112 14.18 -5.45 -5.47
CA ILE A 112 13.74 -5.53 -4.07
C ILE A 112 14.82 -6.20 -3.20
N LEU A 113 15.38 -7.32 -3.63
CA LEU A 113 16.45 -8.01 -2.92
C LEU A 113 17.71 -7.14 -2.80
N ASN A 114 18.08 -6.44 -3.87
CA ASN A 114 19.23 -5.53 -3.87
C ASN A 114 19.02 -4.37 -2.88
N ARG A 115 17.85 -3.71 -2.88
CA ARG A 115 17.50 -2.66 -1.90
C ARG A 115 17.51 -3.17 -0.47
N MET A 116 16.99 -4.37 -0.25
CA MET A 116 16.98 -5.01 1.06
C MET A 116 18.39 -5.28 1.58
N ARG A 117 19.29 -5.84 0.75
CA ARG A 117 20.69 -6.14 1.11
C ARG A 117 21.49 -4.89 1.47
N MET A 118 21.18 -3.74 0.85
CA MET A 118 21.85 -2.47 1.14
C MET A 118 21.44 -1.86 2.49
N ARG A 119 20.27 -2.24 3.05
CA ARG A 119 19.83 -1.77 4.37
C ARG A 119 20.55 -2.55 5.47
N LYS A 120 21.61 -1.96 6.03
CA LYS A 120 22.29 -2.50 7.23
C LYS A 120 21.31 -2.61 8.40
N GLY A 121 21.27 -3.75 9.08
CA GLY A 121 20.59 -3.91 10.38
C GLY A 121 19.22 -4.58 10.37
N HIS A 122 18.60 -4.82 9.21
CA HIS A 122 17.36 -5.60 9.12
C HIS A 122 17.55 -6.77 8.17
N PHE A 123 17.82 -7.95 8.73
CA PHE A 123 17.80 -9.21 7.99
C PHE A 123 16.34 -9.62 7.74
N MET A 124 15.61 -8.87 6.91
CA MET A 124 14.44 -9.45 6.24
C MET A 124 14.96 -10.66 5.48
N LYS A 125 14.50 -11.86 5.86
CA LYS A 125 14.98 -13.09 5.25
C LYS A 125 14.53 -13.07 3.79
N GLU A 126 15.43 -13.34 2.85
CA GLU A 126 15.12 -13.40 1.41
C GLU A 126 13.87 -14.26 1.12
N ASN A 127 13.66 -15.31 1.92
CA ASN A 127 12.47 -16.16 1.86
C ASN A 127 11.15 -15.40 2.06
N MET A 128 11.13 -14.35 2.89
CA MET A 128 9.96 -13.50 3.06
C MET A 128 9.65 -12.71 1.79
N VAL A 129 10.67 -12.13 1.14
CA VAL A 129 10.50 -11.44 -0.15
C VAL A 129 9.92 -12.42 -1.16
N LYS A 130 10.50 -13.62 -1.30
CA LYS A 130 9.99 -14.66 -2.20
C LYS A 130 8.53 -15.00 -1.93
N SER A 131 8.17 -15.27 -0.68
CA SER A 131 6.78 -15.58 -0.30
C SER A 131 5.80 -14.45 -0.61
N GLN A 132 6.23 -13.18 -0.53
CA GLN A 132 5.39 -12.03 -0.88
C GLN A 132 5.16 -11.93 -2.39
N PHE A 133 6.18 -12.20 -3.21
CA PHE A 133 6.02 -12.29 -4.66
C PHE A 133 5.14 -13.47 -5.07
N GLU A 134 5.25 -14.62 -4.39
CA GLU A 134 4.35 -15.77 -4.60
C GLU A 134 2.89 -15.44 -4.21
N THR A 135 2.70 -14.58 -3.21
CA THR A 135 1.38 -14.12 -2.76
C THR A 135 0.82 -12.98 -3.62
N LEU A 136 1.67 -12.27 -4.38
CA LEU A 136 1.27 -11.09 -5.14
C LEU A 136 0.44 -11.50 -6.36
N GLU A 137 -0.84 -11.17 -6.30
CA GLU A 137 -1.72 -11.13 -7.46
C GLU A 137 -1.66 -9.71 -8.03
N ARG A 138 -0.97 -9.52 -9.16
CA ARG A 138 -0.79 -8.19 -9.76
C ARG A 138 -2.13 -7.52 -10.07
N PRO A 139 -2.33 -6.24 -9.73
CA PRO A 139 -3.62 -5.56 -9.89
C PRO A 139 -3.81 -4.90 -11.27
N ASP A 140 -3.09 -5.36 -12.31
CA ASP A 140 -2.93 -4.67 -13.60
C ASP A 140 -4.24 -4.31 -14.33
N ASN A 141 -5.33 -5.03 -14.06
CA ASN A 141 -6.63 -4.85 -14.71
C ASN A 141 -7.76 -4.49 -13.72
N GLU A 142 -7.40 -3.97 -12.55
CA GLU A 142 -8.38 -3.59 -11.53
C GLU A 142 -8.78 -2.11 -11.63
N PRO A 143 -10.05 -1.78 -11.33
CA PRO A 143 -10.50 -0.39 -11.34
C PRO A 143 -9.70 0.44 -10.33
N GLN A 144 -9.56 1.74 -10.65
CA GLN A 144 -8.89 2.73 -9.81
C GLN A 144 -7.52 2.25 -9.30
N THR A 145 -6.74 1.64 -10.18
CA THR A 145 -5.40 1.15 -9.85
C THR A 145 -4.37 1.85 -10.74
N LEU A 146 -3.35 2.42 -10.11
CA LEU A 146 -2.18 3.02 -10.74
C LEU A 146 -0.96 2.17 -10.46
N ILE A 147 -0.16 1.91 -11.48
CA ILE A 147 1.08 1.13 -11.35
C ILE A 147 2.25 2.08 -11.55
N VAL A 148 3.13 2.12 -10.57
CA VAL A 148 4.31 2.98 -10.58
C VAL A 148 5.54 2.13 -10.35
N SER A 149 6.42 2.11 -11.35
CA SER A 149 7.75 1.51 -11.18
C SER A 149 8.47 2.16 -10.01
N ILE A 150 9.11 1.35 -9.17
CA ILE A 150 9.94 1.84 -8.06
C ILE A 150 11.38 2.13 -8.49
N ASP A 151 11.74 1.97 -9.76
CA ASP A 151 13.08 2.26 -10.26
C ASP A 151 13.44 3.76 -10.11
N GLY A 152 14.71 4.04 -9.82
CA GLY A 152 15.21 5.35 -9.41
C GLY A 152 15.34 5.52 -7.89
N ASP A 153 15.50 6.76 -7.44
CA ASP A 153 15.54 7.07 -6.00
C ASP A 153 14.14 7.31 -5.40
N ILE A 154 14.07 7.58 -4.10
CA ILE A 154 12.80 7.84 -3.40
C ILE A 154 12.08 9.06 -3.99
N SER A 155 12.82 10.11 -4.34
CA SER A 155 12.25 11.34 -4.89
C SER A 155 11.61 11.08 -6.25
N ASP A 156 12.30 10.34 -7.12
CA ASP A 156 11.80 9.97 -8.45
C ASP A 156 10.46 9.22 -8.35
N VAL A 157 10.36 8.25 -7.44
CA VAL A 157 9.16 7.44 -7.25
C VAL A 157 8.02 8.27 -6.68
N VAL A 158 8.30 9.21 -5.76
CA VAL A 158 7.29 10.13 -5.21
C VAL A 158 6.75 11.06 -6.29
N GLU A 159 7.62 11.66 -7.10
CA GLU A 159 7.20 12.55 -8.20
C GLU A 159 6.34 11.78 -9.22
N ARG A 160 6.76 10.58 -9.62
CA ARG A 160 6.02 9.73 -10.55
C ARG A 160 4.64 9.36 -9.99
N SER A 161 4.59 8.98 -8.72
CA SER A 161 3.33 8.67 -8.02
C SER A 161 2.38 9.86 -7.94
N ALA A 162 2.91 11.04 -7.58
CA ALA A 162 2.12 12.26 -7.50
C ALA A 162 1.56 12.67 -8.87
N ALA A 163 2.38 12.57 -9.93
CA ALA A 163 1.96 12.89 -11.29
C ALA A 163 0.79 12.01 -11.75
N GLU A 164 0.86 10.68 -11.54
CA GLU A 164 -0.22 9.76 -11.92
C GLU A 164 -1.51 10.03 -11.13
N LEU A 165 -1.41 10.30 -9.82
CA LEU A 165 -2.58 10.64 -9.00
C LEU A 165 -3.24 11.96 -9.41
N ILE A 166 -2.46 12.97 -9.79
CA ILE A 166 -2.96 14.26 -10.27
C ILE A 166 -3.66 14.09 -11.63
N LYS A 167 -3.06 13.31 -12.55
CA LYS A 167 -3.67 13.01 -13.85
C LYS A 167 -5.02 12.30 -13.69
N MET A 168 -5.10 11.30 -12.82
CA MET A 168 -6.33 10.57 -12.55
C MET A 168 -7.45 11.50 -12.04
N GLN A 169 -7.14 12.38 -11.08
CA GLN A 169 -8.11 13.37 -10.58
C GLN A 169 -8.57 14.37 -11.66
N ALA A 170 -7.67 14.76 -12.57
CA ALA A 170 -8.04 15.65 -13.67
C ALA A 170 -9.02 15.00 -14.65
N ILE A 171 -8.94 13.69 -14.85
CA ILE A 171 -9.87 12.93 -15.70
C ILE A 171 -11.24 12.77 -15.02
N GLU A 172 -11.29 12.57 -13.71
CA GLU A 172 -12.55 12.42 -12.97
C GLU A 172 -13.39 13.71 -12.89
N VAL A 173 -12.76 14.88 -13.08
CA VAL A 173 -13.41 16.20 -13.02
C VAL A 173 -13.79 16.74 -14.40
N ALA A 174 -13.29 16.13 -15.48
CA ALA A 174 -13.55 16.54 -16.87
C ALA A 174 -14.81 15.88 -17.45
#